data_AF-A0A202BWE4-F1
#
_entry.id   AF-A0A202BWE4-F1
#
_cell.length_a   1.000
_cell.length_b   1.000
_cell.length_c   1.000
_cell.angle_alpha   90.00
_cell.angle_beta   90.00
_cell.angle_gamma   90.00
#
_symmetry.space_group_name_H-M   'P 1'
#
loop_
_entity.id
_entity.type
_entity.pdbx_description
1 polymer ?
#
loop_
_entity_poly.entity_id
_entity_poly.type
_entity_poly.pdbx_seq_one_letter_code
_entity_poly.pdbx_strand_id
1 'polypeptide(L)'
;MEKIKEFIINFTKQEAETIYLRRQPDLAAYNKALEIMNDYCVEPLHDSFGMIHLTHLYEKEYYDRWSKKKYPNTRYLYKISHYKDDKYGDIYVVYLSTGNPIEEIFTYGACLFITKINNNLKIVKKYIFGDEMLMKDKFEGGQGLEDISFKTVKGPIYIERYLEPLDDKDGMEHYLKDI
;
A
#
# COMPACT_ATOMS: atom_id res chain seq x y z
N MET A 1 1.66 -17.04 -6.39
CA MET A 1 1.02 -16.07 -5.49
C MET A 1 1.80 -15.87 -4.20
N GLU A 2 2.21 -16.93 -3.51
CA GLU A 2 2.87 -16.85 -2.20
C GLU A 2 4.02 -15.82 -2.09
N LYS A 3 4.92 -15.76 -3.08
CA LYS A 3 6.00 -14.75 -3.11
C LYS A 3 5.51 -13.30 -3.10
N ILE A 4 4.38 -13.04 -3.74
CA ILE A 4 3.77 -11.70 -3.80
C ILE A 4 3.10 -11.37 -2.47
N LYS A 5 2.43 -12.36 -1.86
CA LYS A 5 1.86 -12.25 -0.52
C LYS A 5 2.94 -11.98 0.53
N GLU A 6 4.04 -12.71 0.50
CA GLU A 6 5.18 -12.49 1.39
C GLU A 6 5.79 -11.10 1.20
N PHE A 7 6.01 -10.70 -0.06
CA PHE A 7 6.51 -9.36 -0.40
C PHE A 7 5.62 -8.26 0.18
N ILE A 8 4.30 -8.33 -0.01
CA ILE A 8 3.40 -7.30 0.48
C ILE A 8 3.27 -7.31 2.01
N ILE A 9 3.28 -8.48 2.65
CA ILE A 9 3.29 -8.58 4.11
C ILE A 9 4.55 -7.93 4.70
N ASN A 10 5.71 -8.13 4.07
CA ASN A 10 6.95 -7.51 4.52
C ASN A 10 6.93 -6.00 4.31
N PHE A 11 6.40 -5.52 3.18
CA PHE A 11 6.18 -4.09 2.94
C PHE A 11 5.27 -3.46 4.00
N THR A 12 4.11 -4.05 4.32
CA THR A 12 3.16 -3.47 5.28
C THR A 12 3.68 -3.50 6.72
N LYS A 13 4.51 -4.48 7.07
CA LYS A 13 5.28 -4.47 8.33
C LYS A 13 6.29 -3.33 8.37
N GLN A 14 7.03 -3.12 7.29
CA GLN A 14 7.99 -2.02 7.19
C GLN A 14 7.30 -0.65 7.26
N GLU A 15 6.12 -0.50 6.63
CA GLU A 15 5.30 0.70 6.74
C GLU A 15 4.89 0.97 8.20
N ALA A 16 4.39 -0.04 8.91
CA ALA A 16 4.01 0.07 10.32
C ALA A 16 5.20 0.45 11.22
N GLU A 17 6.37 -0.16 11.00
CA GLU A 17 7.61 0.16 11.73
C GLU A 17 8.06 1.59 11.47
N THR A 18 7.99 2.05 10.21
CA THR A 18 8.39 3.41 9.85
C THR A 18 7.45 4.45 10.50
N ILE A 19 6.15 4.17 10.57
CA ILE A 19 5.17 5.00 11.30
C ILE A 19 5.49 5.01 12.81
N TYR A 20 5.87 3.87 13.38
CA TYR A 20 6.25 3.77 14.78
C TYR A 20 7.50 4.59 15.09
N LEU A 21 8.56 4.44 14.28
CA LEU A 21 9.82 5.16 14.47
C LEU A 21 9.68 6.67 14.27
N ARG A 22 8.76 7.13 13.41
CA ARG A 22 8.42 8.56 13.28
C ARG A 22 7.95 9.18 14.59
N ARG A 23 7.35 8.36 15.47
CA ARG A 23 6.84 8.77 16.80
C ARG A 23 7.92 8.75 17.87
N GLN A 24 9.16 8.40 17.53
CA GLN A 24 10.31 8.39 18.43
C GLN A 24 11.24 9.57 18.12
N PRO A 25 11.93 10.15 19.12
CA PRO A 25 12.90 11.21 18.91
C PRO A 25 14.24 10.68 18.36
N ASP A 26 14.19 9.84 17.33
CA ASP A 26 15.36 9.25 16.67
C ASP A 26 15.27 9.45 15.15
N LEU A 27 15.93 10.51 14.68
CA LEU A 27 15.91 10.92 13.28
C LEU A 27 16.56 9.87 12.37
N ALA A 28 17.67 9.29 12.81
CA ALA A 28 18.45 8.37 12.02
C ALA A 28 17.71 7.03 11.84
N ALA A 29 17.10 6.52 12.92
CA ALA A 29 16.29 5.31 12.85
C ALA A 29 15.08 5.49 11.93
N TYR A 30 14.36 6.61 12.05
CA TYR A 30 13.22 6.91 11.19
C TYR A 30 13.62 6.99 9.71
N ASN A 31 14.63 7.80 9.37
CA ASN A 31 15.04 8.00 7.99
C ASN A 31 15.56 6.70 7.36
N LYS A 32 16.31 5.89 8.11
CA LYS A 32 16.76 4.57 7.65
C LYS A 32 15.58 3.62 7.40
N ALA A 33 14.56 3.64 8.25
CA ALA A 33 13.37 2.82 8.05
C ALA A 33 12.57 3.26 6.82
N LEU A 34 12.51 4.57 6.55
CA LEU A 34 11.89 5.11 5.35
C LEU A 34 12.67 4.74 4.08
N GLU A 35 14.01 4.77 4.11
CA GLU A 35 14.85 4.28 3.00
C GLU A 35 14.56 2.80 2.68
N ILE A 36 14.51 1.94 3.71
CA ILE A 36 14.16 0.52 3.53
C ILE A 36 12.73 0.37 2.95
N MET A 37 11.79 1.23 3.37
CA MET A 37 10.44 1.21 2.80
C MET A 37 10.43 1.64 1.33
N ASN A 38 11.20 2.68 0.98
CA ASN A 38 11.36 3.17 -0.38
C ASN A 38 12.00 2.10 -1.29
N ASP A 39 12.85 1.21 -0.75
CA ASP A 39 13.41 0.08 -1.48
C ASP A 39 12.37 -0.95 -1.95
N TYR A 40 11.14 -0.96 -1.43
CA TYR A 40 10.05 -1.75 -1.99
C TYR A 40 9.43 -1.12 -3.23
N CYS A 41 9.71 0.16 -3.48
CA CYS A 41 9.04 0.98 -4.46
C CYS A 41 9.96 1.33 -5.65
N VAL A 42 9.35 1.78 -6.73
CA VAL A 42 10.04 2.58 -7.74
C VAL A 42 10.23 4.01 -7.24
N GLU A 43 11.24 4.70 -7.78
CA GLU A 43 11.58 6.07 -7.39
C GLU A 43 10.39 7.04 -7.41
N PRO A 44 9.48 7.04 -8.41
CA PRO A 44 8.29 7.90 -8.40
C PRO A 44 7.30 7.66 -7.25
N LEU A 45 7.46 6.57 -6.50
CA LEU A 45 6.65 6.23 -5.32
C LEU A 45 7.42 6.41 -4.00
N HIS A 46 8.67 6.84 -4.03
CA HIS A 46 9.38 7.19 -2.80
C HIS A 46 8.56 8.25 -2.04
N ASP A 47 8.46 8.07 -0.73
CA ASP A 47 7.75 8.97 0.20
C ASP A 47 6.24 9.13 -0.06
N SER A 48 5.66 8.37 -0.99
CA SER A 48 4.26 8.49 -1.41
C SER A 48 3.26 7.79 -0.48
N PHE A 49 3.73 7.30 0.67
CA PHE A 49 2.93 6.59 1.69
C PHE A 49 2.71 7.43 2.96
N GLY A 50 2.73 8.76 2.84
CA GLY A 50 2.41 9.69 3.94
C GLY A 50 3.58 9.95 4.90
N MET A 51 4.79 9.59 4.48
CA MET A 51 6.04 9.70 5.23
C MET A 51 7.08 10.30 4.30
N ILE A 52 7.83 11.29 4.78
CA ILE A 52 8.87 11.99 4.03
C ILE A 52 10.15 12.01 4.85
N HIS A 53 11.29 12.06 4.19
CA HIS A 53 12.57 12.19 4.89
C HIS A 53 12.57 13.43 5.80
N LEU A 54 13.00 13.27 7.06
CA LEU A 54 13.07 14.35 8.01
C LEU A 54 14.49 14.93 8.07
N THR A 55 14.59 16.26 8.13
CA THR A 55 15.88 16.97 8.30
C THR A 55 16.14 17.40 9.74
N HIS A 56 15.13 17.35 10.59
CA HIS A 56 15.19 17.67 12.01
C HIS A 56 14.11 16.91 12.78
N LEU A 57 14.31 16.76 14.09
CA LEU A 57 13.30 16.20 14.98
C LEU A 57 12.12 17.18 15.12
N TYR A 58 10.94 16.64 15.40
CA TYR A 58 9.80 17.47 15.82
C TYR A 58 10.01 18.02 17.23
N GLU A 59 9.20 18.99 17.62
CA GLU A 59 9.16 19.49 19.00
C GLU A 59 8.77 18.39 20.00
N LYS A 60 9.23 18.52 21.25
CA LYS A 60 9.00 17.52 22.31
C LYS A 60 7.50 17.18 22.47
N GLU A 61 6.62 18.17 22.35
CA GLU A 61 5.18 18.01 22.45
C GLU A 61 4.60 17.08 21.38
N TYR A 62 5.25 16.95 20.22
CA TYR A 62 4.91 15.93 19.25
C TYR A 62 5.13 14.54 19.84
N TYR A 63 6.33 14.24 20.31
CA TYR A 63 6.67 12.92 20.84
C TYR A 63 5.87 12.56 22.09
N ASP A 64 5.64 13.54 22.98
CA ASP A 64 4.82 13.34 24.18
C ASP A 64 3.39 12.89 23.81
N ARG A 65 2.78 13.48 22.76
CA ARG A 65 1.44 13.08 22.26
C ARG A 65 1.40 11.65 21.74
N TRP A 66 2.51 11.15 21.20
CA TRP A 66 2.57 9.81 20.60
C TRP A 66 3.13 8.73 21.54
N SER A 67 3.76 9.11 22.65
CA SER A 67 4.40 8.19 23.62
C SER A 67 3.51 7.06 24.15
N LYS A 68 2.19 7.30 24.26
CA LYS A 68 1.21 6.33 24.77
C LYS A 68 0.42 5.62 23.66
N LYS A 69 0.69 5.92 22.38
CA LYS A 69 -0.03 5.30 21.27
C LYS A 69 0.51 3.89 21.04
N LYS A 70 -0.41 2.96 20.80
CA LYS A 70 -0.06 1.58 20.42
C LYS A 70 0.79 1.58 19.14
N TYR A 71 1.55 0.50 18.99
CA TYR A 71 2.25 0.21 17.74
C TYR A 71 1.25 0.22 16.56
N PRO A 72 1.61 0.78 15.40
CA PRO A 72 0.70 0.85 14.26
C PRO A 72 0.28 -0.54 13.75
N ASN A 73 -0.97 -0.68 13.34
CA ASN A 73 -1.44 -1.91 12.71
C ASN A 73 -0.90 -2.03 11.28
N THR A 74 -0.57 -3.26 10.87
CA THR A 74 -0.28 -3.55 9.46
C THR A 74 -1.57 -3.49 8.65
N ARG A 75 -1.49 -3.12 7.37
CA ARG A 75 -2.65 -3.16 6.48
C ARG A 75 -3.23 -4.57 6.37
N TYR A 76 -4.55 -4.65 6.30
CA TYR A 76 -5.22 -5.90 5.92
C TYR A 76 -5.01 -6.20 4.44
N LEU A 77 -4.75 -7.47 4.13
CA LEU A 77 -4.68 -7.99 2.77
C LEU A 77 -6.01 -8.64 2.41
N TYR A 78 -6.71 -8.09 1.43
CA TYR A 78 -8.01 -8.62 1.02
C TYR A 78 -7.89 -9.60 -0.13
N LYS A 79 -7.25 -9.20 -1.23
CA LYS A 79 -7.04 -10.08 -2.39
C LYS A 79 -5.81 -9.68 -3.19
N ILE A 80 -5.33 -10.60 -4.01
CA ILE A 80 -4.32 -10.37 -5.04
C ILE A 80 -4.88 -10.84 -6.38
N SER A 81 -4.88 -9.94 -7.35
CA SER A 81 -5.28 -10.24 -8.73
C SER A 81 -4.04 -10.23 -9.64
N HIS A 82 -3.87 -11.29 -10.41
CA HIS A 82 -2.76 -11.48 -11.35
C HIS A 82 -3.21 -11.13 -12.77
N TYR A 83 -2.39 -10.35 -13.45
CA TYR A 83 -2.62 -9.83 -14.79
C TYR A 83 -1.40 -10.08 -15.68
N LYS A 84 -1.62 -9.98 -17.00
CA LYS A 84 -0.56 -9.89 -18.00
C LYS A 84 -0.55 -8.50 -18.62
N ASP A 85 0.65 -7.94 -18.72
CA ASP A 85 0.95 -6.67 -19.36
C ASP A 85 2.01 -6.89 -20.45
N ASP A 86 1.85 -6.22 -21.58
CA ASP A 86 2.70 -6.46 -22.75
C ASP A 86 4.13 -5.89 -22.54
N LYS A 87 4.31 -4.89 -21.66
CA LYS A 87 5.62 -4.28 -21.34
C LYS A 87 6.27 -4.91 -20.12
N TYR A 88 5.49 -5.12 -19.06
CA TYR A 88 6.00 -5.53 -17.74
C TYR A 88 5.84 -7.04 -17.47
N GLY A 89 5.13 -7.77 -18.33
CA GLY A 89 4.90 -9.20 -18.17
C GLY A 89 3.88 -9.48 -17.07
N ASP A 90 4.34 -10.07 -15.97
CA ASP A 90 3.46 -10.39 -14.83
C ASP A 90 3.22 -9.15 -13.96
N ILE A 91 1.95 -8.78 -13.80
CA ILE A 91 1.51 -7.72 -12.89
C ILE A 91 0.61 -8.30 -11.82
N TYR A 92 0.85 -7.93 -10.57
CA TYR A 92 0.01 -8.32 -9.45
C TYR A 92 -0.60 -7.06 -8.82
N VAL A 93 -1.92 -6.96 -8.82
CA VAL A 93 -2.63 -5.90 -8.11
C VAL A 93 -3.05 -6.43 -6.76
N VAL A 94 -2.56 -5.78 -5.70
CA VAL A 94 -2.84 -6.15 -4.32
C VAL A 94 -3.81 -5.15 -3.71
N TYR A 95 -4.87 -5.65 -3.09
CA TYR A 95 -5.94 -4.84 -2.51
C TYR A 95 -5.82 -4.86 -0.99
N LEU A 96 -5.69 -3.67 -0.41
CA LEU A 96 -5.32 -3.46 0.98
C LEU A 96 -6.27 -2.49 1.68
N SER A 97 -6.26 -2.52 3.01
CA SER A 97 -6.87 -1.47 3.83
C SER A 97 -6.09 -0.15 3.73
N THR A 98 -6.61 0.90 4.37
CA THR A 98 -5.83 2.10 4.67
C THR A 98 -4.63 1.76 5.58
N GLY A 99 -3.63 2.65 5.62
CA GLY A 99 -2.45 2.47 6.46
C GLY A 99 -2.81 2.64 7.93
N ASN A 100 -2.24 1.79 8.80
CA ASN A 100 -2.60 1.74 10.23
C ASN A 100 -4.13 1.64 10.43
N PRO A 101 -4.77 0.55 9.94
CA PRO A 101 -6.23 0.40 10.02
C PRO A 101 -6.71 0.32 11.48
N ILE A 102 -7.96 0.71 11.68
CA ILE A 102 -8.65 0.49 12.96
C ILE A 102 -8.94 -1.01 13.07
N GLU A 103 -8.62 -1.61 14.22
CA GLU A 103 -8.93 -3.02 14.49
C GLU A 103 -10.43 -3.27 14.30
N GLU A 104 -10.76 -4.41 13.69
CA GLU A 104 -12.16 -4.85 13.48
C GLU A 104 -12.96 -3.98 12.49
N ILE A 105 -12.33 -3.04 11.78
CA ILE A 105 -12.94 -2.30 10.68
C ILE A 105 -12.28 -2.73 9.36
N PHE A 106 -13.04 -3.45 8.53
CA PHE A 106 -12.55 -4.07 7.30
C PHE A 106 -13.04 -3.32 6.06
N THR A 107 -12.29 -2.29 5.66
CA THR A 107 -12.60 -1.46 4.48
C THR A 107 -11.45 -1.41 3.47
N TYR A 108 -11.76 -1.30 2.17
CA TYR A 108 -10.74 -1.03 1.16
C TYR A 108 -10.16 0.38 1.36
N GLY A 109 -8.85 0.51 1.21
CA GLY A 109 -8.20 1.82 1.29
C GLY A 109 -7.16 2.06 0.21
N ALA A 110 -6.54 1.01 -0.32
CA ALA A 110 -5.54 1.16 -1.37
C ALA A 110 -5.46 -0.07 -2.28
N CYS A 111 -4.98 0.14 -3.50
CA CYS A 111 -4.43 -0.96 -4.29
C CYS A 111 -3.03 -0.62 -4.80
N LEU A 112 -2.20 -1.65 -4.88
CA LEU A 112 -0.79 -1.54 -5.26
C LEU A 112 -0.50 -2.47 -6.42
N PHE A 113 0.14 -1.96 -7.47
CA PHE A 113 0.61 -2.77 -8.59
C PHE A 113 2.05 -3.19 -8.31
N ILE A 114 2.32 -4.47 -8.45
CA ILE A 114 3.60 -5.09 -8.16
C ILE A 114 4.07 -5.84 -9.40
N THR A 115 5.31 -5.61 -9.80
CA THR A 115 5.97 -6.38 -10.86
C THR A 115 7.47 -6.49 -10.59
N LYS A 116 8.20 -7.15 -11.48
CA LYS A 116 9.65 -7.21 -11.43
C LYS A 116 10.27 -6.06 -12.23
N ILE A 117 11.09 -5.26 -11.57
CA ILE A 117 11.99 -4.29 -12.20
C ILE A 117 13.41 -4.74 -11.92
N ASN A 118 14.21 -4.95 -12.97
CA ASN A 118 15.58 -5.48 -12.86
C ASN A 118 15.64 -6.75 -11.99
N ASN A 119 14.73 -7.70 -12.24
CA ASN A 119 14.55 -8.96 -11.51
C ASN A 119 14.11 -8.87 -10.03
N ASN A 120 13.88 -7.68 -9.50
CA ASN A 120 13.42 -7.48 -8.12
C ASN A 120 11.94 -7.07 -8.10
N LEU A 121 11.16 -7.62 -7.17
CA LEU A 121 9.78 -7.19 -6.96
C LEU A 121 9.76 -5.74 -6.49
N LYS A 122 8.91 -4.91 -7.12
CA LYS A 122 8.73 -3.51 -6.81
C LYS A 122 7.26 -3.14 -6.88
N ILE A 123 6.83 -2.26 -5.99
CA ILE A 123 5.57 -1.52 -6.12
C ILE A 123 5.79 -0.43 -7.16
N VAL A 124 5.02 -0.49 -8.25
CA VAL A 124 5.18 0.40 -9.42
C VAL A 124 4.06 1.41 -9.54
N LYS A 125 2.89 1.12 -8.96
CA LYS A 125 1.72 1.98 -8.98
C LYS A 125 0.96 1.86 -7.67
N LYS A 126 0.35 2.95 -7.24
CA LYS A 126 -0.55 3.01 -6.11
C LYS A 126 -1.81 3.77 -6.49
N TYR A 127 -2.96 3.24 -6.09
CA TYR A 127 -4.23 3.97 -6.08
C TYR A 127 -4.80 3.99 -4.67
N ILE A 128 -5.59 5.02 -4.39
CA ILE A 128 -6.39 5.12 -3.18
C ILE A 128 -7.82 4.71 -3.53
N PHE A 129 -8.45 3.94 -2.65
CA PHE A 129 -9.88 3.62 -2.75
C PHE A 129 -10.64 4.67 -1.95
N GLY A 130 -11.62 5.32 -2.56
CA GLY A 130 -12.36 6.41 -1.92
C GLY A 130 -13.80 6.51 -2.39
N ASP A 131 -14.65 7.03 -1.50
CA ASP A 131 -16.04 7.47 -1.74
C ASP A 131 -16.20 9.00 -1.50
N GLU A 132 -15.13 9.67 -1.06
CA GLU A 132 -15.21 11.07 -0.66
C GLU A 132 -15.12 12.00 -1.88
N MET A 133 -16.30 12.36 -2.43
CA MET A 133 -16.58 13.50 -3.33
C MET A 133 -16.87 13.19 -4.82
N LEU A 134 -17.98 12.50 -5.13
CA LEU A 134 -18.66 12.65 -6.43
C LEU A 134 -17.82 12.24 -7.68
N MET A 135 -16.83 11.37 -7.53
CA MET A 135 -15.98 10.96 -8.65
C MET A 135 -16.35 9.55 -9.14
N LYS A 136 -16.31 9.35 -10.46
CA LYS A 136 -17.03 8.26 -11.16
C LYS A 136 -16.31 6.89 -11.12
N ASP A 137 -15.06 6.83 -10.67
CA ASP A 137 -14.23 5.61 -10.67
C ASP A 137 -13.77 5.25 -9.25
N LYS A 138 -13.87 3.98 -8.85
CA LYS A 138 -13.61 3.53 -7.46
C LYS A 138 -12.13 3.57 -7.02
N PHE A 139 -11.18 3.69 -7.95
CA PHE A 139 -9.75 3.79 -7.68
C PHE A 139 -9.16 5.02 -8.35
N GLU A 140 -8.60 5.92 -7.55
CA GLU A 140 -8.20 7.26 -8.01
C GLU A 140 -6.76 7.62 -7.67
N GLY A 141 -6.30 8.74 -8.24
CA GLY A 141 -5.03 9.37 -7.87
C GLY A 141 -3.83 8.47 -8.10
N GLY A 142 -3.81 7.74 -9.22
CA GLY A 142 -2.76 6.78 -9.55
C GLY A 142 -1.36 7.40 -9.53
N GLN A 143 -0.59 7.12 -8.48
CA GLN A 143 0.81 7.55 -8.33
C GLN A 143 1.75 6.43 -8.77
N GLY A 144 2.97 6.78 -9.18
CA GLY A 144 3.97 5.83 -9.69
C GLY A 144 4.13 5.91 -11.20
N LEU A 145 4.51 4.79 -11.84
CA LEU A 145 4.79 4.75 -13.28
C LEU A 145 3.55 5.13 -14.10
N GLU A 146 3.69 6.00 -15.09
CA GLU A 146 2.56 6.55 -15.85
C GLU A 146 1.96 5.57 -16.87
N ASP A 147 2.76 4.61 -17.32
CA ASP A 147 2.43 3.70 -18.42
C ASP A 147 1.77 2.39 -17.97
N ILE A 148 1.42 2.29 -16.69
CA ILE A 148 0.68 1.15 -16.13
C ILE A 148 -0.54 1.63 -15.34
N SER A 149 -1.69 1.03 -15.63
CA SER A 149 -2.95 1.30 -14.95
C SER A 149 -3.95 0.15 -15.16
N PHE A 150 -5.10 0.23 -14.50
CA PHE A 150 -6.23 -0.66 -14.79
C PHE A 150 -6.72 -0.62 -16.25
N LYS A 151 -6.42 0.45 -17.00
CA LYS A 151 -6.79 0.57 -18.42
C LYS A 151 -5.80 -0.13 -19.36
N THR A 152 -4.55 -0.32 -18.90
CA THR A 152 -3.50 -0.93 -19.72
C THR A 152 -3.40 -2.44 -19.50
N VAL A 153 -3.67 -2.90 -18.27
CA VAL A 153 -3.74 -4.33 -17.99
C VAL A 153 -5.04 -4.91 -18.54
N LYS A 154 -4.95 -6.09 -19.19
CA LYS A 154 -6.13 -6.87 -19.63
C LYS A 154 -6.88 -7.41 -18.41
N GLY A 155 -8.03 -8.08 -18.56
CA GLY A 155 -8.73 -8.70 -17.41
C GLY A 155 -7.82 -9.63 -16.59
N PRO A 156 -8.09 -9.84 -15.29
CA PRO A 156 -7.24 -10.68 -14.45
C PRO A 156 -7.25 -12.13 -14.94
N ILE A 157 -6.11 -12.81 -14.90
CA ILE A 157 -6.01 -14.22 -15.29
C ILE A 157 -6.12 -15.17 -14.10
N TYR A 158 -5.93 -14.64 -12.88
CA TYR A 158 -6.08 -15.39 -11.63
C TYR A 158 -6.32 -14.43 -10.46
N ILE A 159 -7.14 -14.83 -9.49
CA ILE A 159 -7.42 -14.04 -8.28
C ILE A 159 -7.35 -14.95 -7.05
N GLU A 160 -6.57 -14.54 -6.05
CA GLU A 160 -6.53 -15.18 -4.73
C GLU A 160 -7.10 -14.22 -3.69
N ARG A 161 -8.03 -14.71 -2.86
CA ARG A 161 -8.79 -13.94 -1.88
C ARG A 161 -8.45 -14.42 -0.46
N TYR A 162 -8.37 -13.48 0.49
CA TYR A 162 -7.89 -13.73 1.85
C TYR A 162 -8.85 -13.25 2.93
N LEU A 163 -9.21 -11.97 2.89
CA LEU A 163 -10.10 -11.34 3.86
C LEU A 163 -11.20 -10.59 3.11
N GLU A 164 -12.40 -10.58 3.69
CA GLU A 164 -13.54 -9.84 3.14
C GLU A 164 -13.59 -8.43 3.73
N PRO A 165 -13.81 -7.39 2.92
CA PRO A 165 -14.03 -6.03 3.41
C PRO A 165 -15.48 -5.86 3.88
N LEU A 166 -15.84 -6.55 4.98
CA LEU A 166 -17.23 -6.67 5.46
C LEU A 166 -17.91 -5.34 5.77
N ASP A 167 -17.12 -4.32 6.13
CA ASP A 167 -17.62 -3.00 6.54
C ASP A 167 -17.66 -2.00 5.37
N ASP A 168 -17.38 -2.45 4.15
CA ASP A 168 -17.30 -1.63 2.94
C ASP A 168 -18.09 -2.27 1.82
N LYS A 169 -19.31 -1.76 1.57
CA LYS A 169 -20.19 -2.28 0.53
C LYS A 169 -19.56 -2.18 -0.87
N ASP A 170 -18.89 -1.07 -1.16
CA ASP A 170 -18.26 -0.84 -2.46
C ASP A 170 -16.99 -1.69 -2.63
N GLY A 171 -16.22 -1.83 -1.55
CA GLY A 171 -15.10 -2.74 -1.44
C GLY A 171 -15.54 -4.19 -1.61
N MET A 172 -16.67 -4.59 -1.04
CA MET A 172 -17.24 -5.94 -1.17
C MET A 172 -17.70 -6.20 -2.61
N GLU A 173 -18.38 -5.25 -3.26
CA GLU A 173 -18.72 -5.36 -4.68
C GLU A 173 -17.45 -5.55 -5.53
N HIS A 174 -16.41 -4.75 -5.27
CA HIS A 174 -15.15 -4.88 -5.99
C HIS A 174 -14.43 -6.20 -5.66
N TYR A 175 -14.49 -6.67 -4.42
CA TYR A 175 -13.88 -7.91 -3.96
C TYR A 175 -14.46 -9.12 -4.70
N LEU A 176 -15.78 -9.15 -4.85
CA LEU A 176 -16.54 -10.22 -5.51
C LEU A 176 -16.47 -10.18 -7.03
N LYS A 177 -16.03 -9.07 -7.66
CA LYS A 177 -15.76 -9.06 -9.11
C LYS A 177 -14.74 -10.14 -9.48
N ASP A 178 -15.18 -11.03 -10.36
CA ASP A 178 -14.37 -12.07 -10.98
C ASP A 178 -13.70 -11.54 -12.27
N ILE A 179 -13.13 -12.47 -13.03
CA ILE A 179 -12.40 -12.24 -14.29
C ILE A 179 -13.30 -11.66 -15.38
#